data_AF-A0A842V1Q5-F1
#
_entry.id   AF-A0A842V1Q5-F1
#
_cell.length_a   1.000
_cell.length_b   1.000
_cell.length_c   1.000
_cell.angle_alpha   90.00
_cell.angle_beta   90.00
_cell.angle_gamma   90.00
#
_symmetry.space_group_name_H-M   'P 1'
#
loop_
_entity.id
_entity.type
_entity.pdbx_description
1 polymer ?
#
loop_
_entity_poly.entity_id
_entity_poly.type
_entity_poly.pdbx_seq_one_letter_code
_entity_poly.pdbx_strand_id
1 'polypeptide(L)'
;MSVKHKRVSRGAKPLWDGLISVKRRAQGATIDFIVAFLIFITIFVVNYYSWNSVEVKIINTEDEHYFKTSVYQAVEDLIKNKGEPANWQDNTSSIISIGLAEEENVLSNEKLTALNNTSLQDLVLSTGDYQIIIKNKTSTVYQTGGSPVGRITRV
;
A
#
# COMPACT_ATOMS: atom_id res chain seq x y z
N MET A 1 -50.06 29.68 82.44
CA MET A 1 -49.42 29.18 81.20
C MET A 1 -48.20 30.05 80.92
N SER A 2 -46.99 29.47 80.98
CA SER A 2 -45.71 30.18 80.78
C SER A 2 -45.15 29.84 79.41
N VAL A 3 -45.02 30.84 78.54
CA VAL A 3 -44.52 30.70 77.18
C VAL A 3 -43.00 30.83 77.20
N LYS A 4 -42.27 29.71 77.04
CA LYS A 4 -40.82 29.70 76.88
C LYS A 4 -40.45 30.18 75.48
N HIS A 5 -39.95 31.41 75.38
CA HIS A 5 -39.27 31.88 74.16
C HIS A 5 -37.92 31.19 74.01
N LYS A 6 -37.88 30.19 73.12
CA LYS A 6 -36.64 29.54 72.66
C LYS A 6 -35.89 30.50 71.74
N ARG A 7 -34.90 31.23 72.26
CA ARG A 7 -34.01 32.04 71.43
C ARG A 7 -33.17 31.09 70.57
N VAL A 8 -33.44 31.08 69.27
CA VAL A 8 -32.62 30.38 68.28
C VAL A 8 -31.37 31.21 68.04
N SER A 9 -30.27 30.82 68.68
CA SER A 9 -28.93 31.32 68.36
C SER A 9 -28.58 30.86 66.94
N ARG A 10 -28.65 31.78 65.97
CA ARG A 10 -28.12 31.55 64.63
C ARG A 10 -26.60 31.70 64.69
N GLY A 11 -25.91 30.60 64.99
CA GLY A 11 -24.45 30.53 64.86
C GLY A 11 -24.07 30.84 63.42
N ALA A 12 -23.32 31.93 63.20
CA ALA A 12 -22.74 32.25 61.91
C ALA A 12 -21.80 31.11 61.51
N LYS A 13 -22.14 30.37 60.45
CA LYS A 13 -21.24 29.35 59.92
C LYS A 13 -19.97 30.05 59.39
N PRO A 14 -18.77 29.57 59.74
CA PRO A 14 -17.53 30.22 59.35
C PRO A 14 -17.38 30.20 57.82
N LEU A 15 -17.06 31.36 57.25
CA LEU A 15 -16.84 31.61 55.81
C LEU A 15 -15.84 30.63 55.16
N TRP A 16 -14.99 30.01 55.96
CA TRP A 16 -13.95 29.07 55.56
C TRP A 16 -14.49 27.75 55.00
N ASP A 17 -15.68 27.29 55.43
CA ASP A 17 -16.25 26.01 54.98
C ASP A 17 -16.66 26.04 53.49
N GLY A 18 -17.10 27.20 53.00
CA GLY A 18 -17.46 27.40 51.60
C GLY A 18 -16.26 27.26 50.66
N LEU A 19 -15.12 27.84 51.03
CA LEU A 19 -13.89 27.81 50.23
C LEU A 19 -13.32 26.39 50.08
N ILE A 20 -13.43 25.55 51.12
CA ILE A 20 -12.98 24.15 51.09
C ILE A 20 -13.85 23.33 50.13
N SER A 21 -15.16 23.56 50.13
CA SER A 21 -16.09 22.85 49.23
C SER A 21 -15.85 23.15 47.74
N VAL A 22 -15.50 24.40 47.41
CA VAL A 22 -15.23 24.84 46.03
C VAL A 22 -13.91 24.26 45.52
N LYS A 23 -12.85 24.26 46.35
CA LYS A 23 -11.56 23.65 45.99
C LYS A 23 -11.67 22.16 45.68
N ARG A 24 -12.48 21.42 46.45
CA ARG A 24 -12.69 19.97 46.23
C ARG A 24 -13.44 19.68 44.92
N ARG A 25 -14.39 20.53 44.53
CA ARG A 25 -15.10 20.41 43.24
C ARG A 25 -14.21 20.73 42.05
N ALA A 26 -13.38 21.77 42.16
CA ALA A 26 -12.44 22.14 41.11
C ALA A 26 -11.42 21.00 40.85
N GLN A 27 -10.89 20.38 41.91
CA GLN A 27 -9.97 19.25 41.79
C GLN A 27 -10.59 18.04 41.09
N GLY A 28 -11.85 17.71 41.40
CA GLY A 28 -12.56 16.63 40.73
C GLY A 28 -12.70 16.85 39.22
N ALA A 29 -13.06 18.09 38.82
CA ALA A 29 -13.17 18.45 37.41
C ALA A 29 -11.82 18.40 36.67
N THR A 30 -10.72 18.83 37.31
CA THR A 30 -9.39 18.76 36.69
C THR A 30 -8.94 17.32 36.49
N ILE A 31 -9.18 16.43 37.45
CA ILE A 31 -8.83 15.01 37.34
C ILE A 31 -9.61 14.36 36.20
N ASP A 32 -10.92 14.60 36.13
CA ASP A 32 -11.77 14.07 35.08
C ASP A 32 -11.31 14.54 33.68
N PHE A 33 -10.98 15.83 33.56
CA PHE A 33 -10.41 16.37 32.33
C PHE A 33 -9.08 15.72 31.95
N ILE A 34 -8.15 15.53 32.89
CA ILE A 34 -6.87 14.87 32.63
C ILE A 34 -7.07 13.44 32.15
N VAL A 35 -7.97 12.69 32.79
CA VAL A 35 -8.29 11.31 32.40
C VAL A 35 -8.89 11.27 30.99
N ALA A 36 -9.86 12.12 30.69
CA ALA A 36 -10.45 12.23 29.36
C ALA A 36 -9.41 12.59 28.30
N PHE A 37 -8.49 13.52 28.63
CA PHE A 37 -7.41 13.93 27.73
C PHE A 37 -6.41 12.81 27.44
N LEU A 38 -6.05 12.00 28.45
CA LEU A 38 -5.18 10.85 28.26
C LEU A 38 -5.83 9.77 27.37
N ILE A 39 -7.12 9.52 27.57
CA ILE A 39 -7.89 8.61 26.71
C ILE A 39 -7.90 9.15 25.28
N PHE A 40 -8.14 10.44 25.10
CA PHE A 40 -8.14 11.08 23.78
C PHE A 40 -6.78 10.94 23.08
N ILE A 41 -5.66 11.23 23.76
CA ILE A 41 -4.31 11.06 23.20
C ILE A 41 -4.08 9.61 22.78
N THR A 42 -4.49 8.64 23.61
CA THR A 42 -4.31 7.22 23.32
C THR A 42 -5.05 6.83 22.03
N ILE A 43 -6.33 7.24 21.92
CA ILE A 43 -7.14 7.00 20.72
C ILE A 43 -6.52 7.70 19.50
N PHE A 44 -6.05 8.93 19.65
CA PHE A 44 -5.43 9.69 18.57
C PHE A 44 -4.18 9.00 18.04
N VAL A 45 -3.30 8.53 18.93
CA VAL A 45 -2.08 7.79 18.55
C VAL A 45 -2.42 6.50 17.80
N VAL A 46 -3.39 5.73 18.28
CA VAL A 46 -3.83 4.50 17.60
C VAL A 46 -4.38 4.81 16.20
N ASN A 47 -5.20 5.86 16.07
CA ASN A 47 -5.73 6.28 14.78
C ASN A 47 -4.63 6.72 13.81
N TYR A 48 -3.65 7.48 14.29
CA TYR A 48 -2.51 7.92 13.50
C TYR A 48 -1.71 6.73 12.94
N TYR A 49 -1.39 5.74 13.77
CA TYR A 49 -0.68 4.55 13.32
C TYR A 49 -1.53 3.68 12.38
N SER A 50 -2.83 3.57 12.64
CA SER A 50 -3.77 2.87 11.76
C SER A 50 -3.79 3.49 10.36
N TRP A 51 -3.87 4.83 10.28
CA TRP A 51 -3.88 5.57 9.02
C TRP A 51 -2.60 5.35 8.20
N ASN A 52 -1.44 5.50 8.83
CA ASN A 52 -0.15 5.27 8.17
C ASN A 52 0.00 3.83 7.64
N SER A 53 -0.56 2.85 8.35
CA SER A 53 -0.56 1.45 7.91
C SER A 53 -1.43 1.23 6.67
N VAL A 54 -2.56 1.94 6.56
CA VAL A 54 -3.44 1.89 5.39
C VAL A 54 -2.76 2.55 4.18
N GLU A 55 -2.14 3.70 4.35
CA GLU A 55 -1.46 4.42 3.26
C GLU A 55 -0.36 3.57 2.61
N VAL A 56 0.48 2.91 3.41
CA VAL A 56 1.52 2.00 2.90
C VAL A 56 0.92 0.83 2.12
N LYS A 57 -0.22 0.29 2.56
CA LYS A 57 -0.90 -0.80 1.83
C LYS A 57 -1.47 -0.31 0.50
N ILE A 58 -2.03 0.89 0.46
CA ILE A 58 -2.60 1.46 -0.78
C ILE A 58 -1.51 1.64 -1.82
N ILE A 59 -0.39 2.28 -1.46
CA ILE A 59 0.73 2.52 -2.39
C ILE A 59 1.26 1.19 -2.97
N ASN A 60 1.51 0.20 -2.10
CA ASN A 60 1.99 -1.11 -2.57
C ASN A 60 0.98 -1.83 -3.48
N THR A 61 -0.33 -1.66 -3.22
CA THR A 61 -1.38 -2.29 -4.04
C THR A 61 -1.53 -1.59 -5.39
N GLU A 62 -1.40 -0.26 -5.42
CA GLU A 62 -1.42 0.50 -6.67
C GLU A 62 -0.21 0.15 -7.55
N ASP A 63 1.00 0.12 -6.98
CA ASP A 63 2.21 -0.28 -7.70
C ASP A 63 2.09 -1.70 -8.26
N GLU A 64 1.57 -2.63 -7.46
CA GLU A 64 1.31 -4.01 -7.92
C GLU A 64 0.28 -4.05 -9.05
N HIS A 65 -0.78 -3.24 -8.96
CA HIS A 65 -1.81 -3.18 -9.99
C HIS A 65 -1.27 -2.58 -11.30
N TYR A 66 -0.59 -1.43 -11.24
CA TYR A 66 0.03 -0.80 -12.40
C TYR A 66 1.06 -1.73 -13.05
N PHE A 67 1.88 -2.40 -12.25
CA PHE A 67 2.82 -3.39 -12.72
C PHE A 67 2.12 -4.54 -13.44
N LYS A 68 1.10 -5.14 -12.81
CA LYS A 68 0.31 -6.22 -13.43
C LYS A 68 -0.31 -5.80 -14.74
N THR A 69 -0.96 -4.64 -14.80
CA THR A 69 -1.58 -4.14 -16.03
C THR A 69 -0.54 -3.96 -17.14
N SER A 70 0.62 -3.38 -16.82
CA SER A 70 1.70 -3.18 -17.80
C SER A 70 2.25 -4.51 -18.32
N VAL A 71 2.44 -5.50 -17.44
CA VAL A 71 2.86 -6.85 -17.82
C VAL A 71 1.81 -7.53 -18.69
N TYR A 72 0.52 -7.43 -18.34
CA TYR A 72 -0.55 -8.01 -19.15
C TYR A 72 -0.62 -7.38 -20.54
N GLN A 73 -0.49 -6.05 -20.65
CA GLN A 73 -0.44 -5.36 -21.93
C GLN A 73 0.76 -5.80 -22.77
N ALA A 74 1.96 -5.89 -22.18
CA ALA A 74 3.14 -6.37 -22.87
C ALA A 74 2.98 -7.81 -23.36
N VAL A 75 2.39 -8.70 -22.54
CA VAL A 75 2.10 -10.09 -22.94
C VAL A 75 1.05 -10.11 -24.06
N GLU A 76 0.00 -9.32 -23.97
CA GLU A 76 -1.01 -9.21 -25.03
C GLU A 76 -0.39 -8.72 -26.35
N ASP A 77 0.47 -7.72 -26.30
CA ASP A 77 1.17 -7.21 -27.48
C ASP A 77 2.08 -8.28 -28.08
N LEU A 78 2.76 -9.09 -27.27
CA LEU A 78 3.60 -10.19 -27.74
C LEU A 78 2.79 -11.30 -28.44
N ILE A 79 1.58 -11.62 -27.96
CA ILE A 79 0.75 -12.70 -28.53
C ILE A 79 -0.14 -12.24 -29.69
N LYS A 80 -0.41 -10.94 -29.81
CA LYS A 80 -1.26 -10.37 -30.88
C LYS A 80 -0.44 -9.84 -32.04
N ASN A 81 0.75 -9.26 -31.79
CA ASN A 81 1.57 -8.65 -32.83
C ASN A 81 2.60 -9.62 -33.39
N LYS A 82 2.87 -9.50 -34.69
CA LYS A 82 3.95 -10.23 -35.38
C LYS A 82 5.35 -9.64 -35.09
N GLY A 83 5.40 -8.44 -34.51
CA GLY A 83 6.61 -7.64 -34.40
C GLY A 83 6.90 -6.86 -35.68
N GLU A 84 7.91 -6.01 -35.60
CA GLU A 84 8.35 -5.15 -36.69
C GLU A 84 9.89 -5.20 -36.81
N PRO A 85 10.43 -5.66 -37.95
CA PRO A 85 9.72 -6.23 -39.10
C PRO A 85 9.02 -7.56 -38.76
N ALA A 86 8.01 -7.96 -39.54
CA ALA A 86 7.21 -9.16 -39.26
C ALA A 86 8.03 -10.47 -39.25
N ASN A 87 9.17 -10.48 -39.92
CA ASN A 87 10.12 -11.58 -40.02
C ASN A 87 11.43 -11.31 -39.25
N TRP A 88 11.34 -10.56 -38.15
CA TRP A 88 12.51 -10.18 -37.35
C TRP A 88 13.37 -11.36 -36.87
N GLN A 89 12.81 -12.57 -36.80
CA GLN A 89 13.53 -13.79 -36.45
C GLN A 89 14.69 -14.12 -37.41
N ASP A 90 14.61 -13.65 -38.66
CA ASP A 90 15.66 -13.86 -39.66
C ASP A 90 16.85 -12.91 -39.47
N ASN A 91 16.58 -11.72 -38.89
CA ASN A 91 17.60 -10.70 -38.67
C ASN A 91 17.30 -9.87 -37.41
N THR A 92 17.88 -10.34 -36.31
CA THR A 92 17.71 -9.75 -34.98
C THR A 92 18.35 -8.36 -34.83
N SER A 93 19.27 -7.98 -35.73
CA SER A 93 19.90 -6.64 -35.70
C SER A 93 18.97 -5.51 -36.17
N SER A 94 17.84 -5.84 -36.79
CA SER A 94 16.88 -4.89 -37.37
C SER A 94 15.55 -4.80 -36.62
N ILE A 95 15.47 -5.41 -35.43
CA ILE A 95 14.25 -5.42 -34.60
C ILE A 95 13.90 -4.00 -34.16
N ILE A 96 12.68 -3.56 -34.48
CA ILE A 96 12.05 -2.36 -33.93
C ILE A 96 11.10 -2.75 -32.79
N SER A 97 10.28 -3.78 -33.02
CA SER A 97 9.38 -4.33 -32.01
C SER A 97 9.35 -5.85 -32.07
N ILE A 98 9.30 -6.49 -30.90
CA ILE A 98 9.16 -7.94 -30.81
C ILE A 98 7.69 -8.30 -30.70
N GLY A 99 7.29 -9.26 -31.52
CA GLY A 99 6.04 -9.97 -31.41
C GLY A 99 6.28 -11.44 -31.66
N LEU A 100 5.59 -12.30 -30.91
CA LEU A 100 5.74 -13.76 -31.00
C LEU A 100 4.68 -14.40 -31.88
N ALA A 101 3.70 -13.61 -32.32
CA ALA A 101 2.59 -14.09 -33.12
C ALA A 101 3.02 -14.34 -34.58
N GLU A 102 2.60 -15.48 -35.13
CA GLU A 102 2.51 -15.67 -36.58
C GLU A 102 1.20 -15.09 -37.10
N GLU A 103 0.12 -15.33 -36.37
CA GLU A 103 -1.22 -14.76 -36.53
C GLU A 103 -1.76 -14.42 -35.15
N GLU A 104 -2.85 -13.64 -35.06
CA GLU A 104 -3.41 -13.23 -33.79
C GLU A 104 -3.68 -14.45 -32.88
N ASN A 105 -3.05 -14.50 -31.70
CA ASN A 105 -3.11 -15.62 -30.75
C ASN A 105 -2.49 -16.95 -31.23
N VAL A 106 -1.74 -16.97 -32.34
CA VAL A 106 -1.00 -18.13 -32.84
C VAL A 106 0.50 -17.84 -32.74
N LEU A 107 1.21 -18.53 -31.85
CA LEU A 107 2.65 -18.30 -31.65
C LEU A 107 3.50 -18.95 -32.75
N SER A 108 4.50 -18.22 -33.23
CA SER A 108 5.48 -18.70 -34.21
C SER A 108 6.63 -19.43 -33.51
N ASN A 109 6.86 -20.69 -33.85
CA ASN A 109 7.98 -21.47 -33.29
C ASN A 109 9.34 -20.91 -33.68
N GLU A 110 9.47 -20.34 -34.87
CA GLU A 110 10.71 -19.74 -35.38
C GLU A 110 11.09 -18.52 -34.54
N LYS A 111 10.11 -17.67 -34.24
CA LYS A 111 10.27 -16.49 -33.38
C LYS A 111 10.61 -16.88 -31.94
N LEU A 112 9.96 -17.89 -31.38
CA LEU A 112 10.30 -18.42 -30.05
C LEU A 112 11.73 -18.96 -30.00
N THR A 113 12.16 -19.65 -31.06
CA THR A 113 13.52 -20.20 -31.16
C THR A 113 14.55 -19.09 -31.32
N ALA A 114 14.29 -18.10 -32.17
CA ALA A 114 15.13 -16.92 -32.33
C ALA A 114 15.24 -16.13 -31.02
N LEU A 115 14.13 -15.94 -30.30
CA LEU A 115 14.10 -15.29 -28.99
C LEU A 115 14.98 -16.01 -27.96
N ASN A 116 14.99 -17.35 -27.98
CA ASN A 116 15.80 -18.17 -27.08
C ASN A 116 17.30 -18.10 -27.41
N ASN A 117 17.63 -17.99 -28.70
CA ASN A 117 19.02 -17.96 -29.16
C ASN A 117 19.64 -16.55 -29.14
N THR A 118 18.82 -15.52 -28.98
CA THR A 118 19.30 -14.13 -28.99
C THR A 118 19.50 -13.65 -27.55
N SER A 119 20.70 -13.15 -27.23
CA SER A 119 20.93 -12.44 -25.97
C SER A 119 20.30 -11.05 -26.05
N LEU A 120 18.97 -10.98 -25.92
CA LEU A 120 18.21 -9.73 -25.93
C LEU A 120 18.37 -8.99 -24.59
N GLN A 121 19.61 -8.81 -24.13
CA GLN A 121 19.95 -8.00 -22.96
C GLN A 121 19.51 -6.53 -23.15
N ASP A 122 19.36 -6.11 -24.41
CA ASP A 122 18.92 -4.76 -24.78
C ASP A 122 17.41 -4.63 -25.03
N LEU A 123 16.63 -5.73 -24.96
CA LEU A 123 15.17 -5.57 -24.80
C LEU A 123 14.88 -5.20 -23.35
N VAL A 124 15.17 -3.93 -23.08
CA VAL A 124 14.68 -3.23 -21.92
C VAL A 124 13.17 -3.08 -22.12
N LEU A 125 12.38 -4.09 -21.71
CA LEU A 125 11.02 -3.78 -21.29
C LEU A 125 11.25 -2.92 -20.05
N SER A 126 11.15 -1.60 -20.19
CA SER A 126 11.63 -0.63 -19.18
C SER A 126 10.87 -0.64 -17.84
N THR A 127 10.10 -1.69 -17.59
CA THR A 127 9.20 -1.85 -16.46
C THR A 127 9.68 -2.94 -15.50
N GLY A 128 10.79 -2.66 -14.82
CA GLY A 128 11.20 -3.36 -13.58
C GLY A 128 11.91 -4.70 -13.71
N ASP A 129 12.19 -5.33 -12.56
CA ASP A 129 12.75 -6.68 -12.47
C ASP A 129 11.64 -7.72 -12.72
N TYR A 130 11.44 -8.11 -13.98
CA TYR A 130 10.48 -9.16 -14.34
C TYR A 130 11.18 -10.41 -14.86
N GLN A 131 10.48 -11.53 -14.73
CA GLN A 131 10.84 -12.80 -15.34
C GLN A 131 9.69 -13.26 -16.23
N ILE A 132 9.93 -13.38 -17.53
CA ILE A 132 8.96 -13.97 -18.47
C ILE A 132 9.28 -15.45 -18.60
N ILE A 133 8.29 -16.30 -18.31
CA ILE A 133 8.40 -17.75 -18.49
C ILE A 133 7.27 -18.21 -19.42
N ILE A 134 7.63 -18.66 -20.62
CA ILE A 134 6.70 -19.29 -21.55
C ILE A 134 6.75 -20.79 -21.28
N LYS A 135 5.61 -21.39 -20.96
CA LYS A 135 5.49 -22.82 -20.69
C LYS A 135 4.54 -23.48 -21.68
N ASN A 136 4.94 -24.63 -22.19
CA ASN A 136 4.03 -25.64 -22.70
C ASN A 136 3.50 -26.47 -21.51
N LYS A 137 2.45 -27.28 -21.69
CA LYS A 137 1.78 -28.08 -20.66
C LYS A 137 2.74 -28.90 -19.78
N THR A 138 3.92 -29.24 -20.29
CA THR A 138 4.90 -30.11 -19.62
C THR A 138 6.29 -29.51 -19.46
N SER A 139 6.59 -28.36 -20.08
CA SER A 139 7.95 -27.82 -20.11
C SER A 139 7.98 -26.30 -20.22
N THR A 140 9.03 -25.68 -19.67
CA THR A 140 9.37 -24.30 -19.99
C THR A 140 9.97 -24.25 -21.38
N VAL A 141 9.35 -23.49 -22.28
CA VAL A 141 9.78 -23.27 -23.66
C VAL A 141 10.77 -22.10 -23.73
N TYR A 142 10.57 -21.08 -22.90
CA TYR A 142 11.44 -19.92 -22.85
C TYR A 142 11.40 -19.29 -21.46
N GLN A 143 12.54 -18.74 -21.03
CA GLN A 143 12.67 -18.02 -19.78
C GLN A 143 13.67 -16.88 -19.96
N THR A 144 13.28 -15.65 -19.61
CA THR A 144 14.15 -14.48 -19.62
C THR A 144 13.87 -13.56 -18.44
N GLY A 145 14.85 -12.70 -18.11
CA GLY A 145 14.82 -11.80 -16.96
C GLY A 145 15.59 -12.32 -15.75
N GLY A 146 15.88 -11.42 -14.80
CA GLY A 146 16.47 -11.78 -13.51
C GLY A 146 15.43 -12.40 -12.57
N SER A 147 15.86 -13.21 -11.59
CA SER A 147 14.98 -13.49 -10.45
C SER A 147 14.52 -12.14 -9.89
N PRO A 148 13.22 -11.90 -9.67
CA PRO A 148 12.76 -10.66 -9.07
C PRO A 148 13.49 -10.49 -7.74
N VAL A 149 14.48 -9.61 -7.70
CA VAL A 149 15.15 -9.28 -6.48
C VAL A 149 14.14 -8.38 -5.79
N GLY A 150 13.53 -8.85 -4.70
CA GLY A 150 12.58 -8.09 -3.90
C GLY A 150 13.26 -6.88 -3.25
N ARG A 151 13.76 -5.94 -4.04
CA ARG A 151 14.52 -4.78 -3.59
C ARG A 151 13.64 -3.57 -3.75
N ILE A 152 12.79 -3.37 -2.75
CA ILE A 152 12.25 -2.06 -2.44
C ILE A 152 13.44 -1.21 -1.99
N THR A 153 14.12 -0.57 -2.96
CA THR A 153 15.14 0.41 -2.64
C THR A 153 14.41 1.74 -2.49
N ARG A 154 14.06 2.08 -1.25
CA ARG A 154 13.65 3.44 -0.89
C ARG A 154 14.81 4.39 -1.20
N VAL A 155 14.54 5.42 -2.01
CA VAL A 155 15.26 6.71 -1.93
C VAL A 155 14.40 7.65 -1.10
#